data_AF-A0A1X0T5H5-F1
#
_entry.id   AF-A0A1X0T5H5-F1
#
_cell.length_a   1.000
_cell.length_b   1.000
_cell.length_c   1.000
_cell.angle_alpha   90.00
_cell.angle_beta   90.00
_cell.angle_gamma   90.00
#
_symmetry.space_group_name_H-M   'P 1'
#
loop_
_entity.id
_entity.type
_entity.pdbx_description
1 polymer ?
#
loop_
_entity_poly.entity_id
_entity_poly.type
_entity_poly.pdbx_seq_one_letter_code
_entity_poly.pdbx_strand_id
1 'polypeptide(L)'
;MLLARDIKFSMDGKGAWRDNVFVERLWKSVKYEEVYLRVYETISHERASIGRYLDFYNGRRSDSRLGGKTPDQIYFNQPLLAAA
;
A
#
# COMPACT_ATOMS: atom_id res chain seq x y z
N MET A 1 -7.82 -11.01 19.46
CA MET A 1 -6.69 -11.21 18.52
C MET A 1 -5.87 -9.94 18.26
N LEU A 2 -6.49 -8.75 18.15
CA LEU A 2 -5.76 -7.47 18.01
C LEU A 2 -5.44 -6.80 19.36
N LEU A 3 -6.40 -6.77 20.29
CA LEU A 3 -6.18 -6.25 21.66
C LEU A 3 -5.09 -7.03 22.42
N ALA A 4 -4.96 -8.33 22.17
CA ALA A 4 -3.90 -9.16 22.73
C ALA A 4 -2.50 -8.83 22.19
N ARG A 5 -2.41 -8.01 21.15
CA ARG A 5 -1.17 -7.52 20.54
C ARG A 5 -0.97 -6.01 20.77
N ASP A 6 -1.76 -5.42 21.68
CA ASP A 6 -1.76 -3.99 21.99
C ASP A 6 -1.95 -3.07 20.76
N ILE A 7 -2.66 -3.56 19.74
CA ILE A 7 -2.97 -2.78 18.54
C ILE A 7 -4.23 -1.95 18.80
N LYS A 8 -4.09 -0.62 18.75
CA LYS A 8 -5.21 0.32 18.88
C LYS A 8 -6.03 0.35 17.59
N PHE A 9 -7.36 0.36 17.74
CA PHE A 9 -8.26 0.64 16.64
C PHE A 9 -8.32 2.16 16.41
N SER A 10 -8.04 2.59 15.20
CA SER A 10 -8.25 3.96 14.75
C SER A 10 -9.20 3.91 13.57
N MET A 11 -10.42 4.41 13.76
CA MET A 11 -11.42 4.52 12.72
C MET A 11 -12.00 5.92 12.79
N ASP A 12 -12.06 6.62 11.65
CA ASP A 12 -12.80 7.86 11.61
C ASP A 12 -14.33 7.59 11.67
N GLY A 13 -15.11 8.60 12.04
CA GLY A 13 -16.55 8.43 12.19
C GLY A 13 -17.18 7.95 10.88
N LYS A 14 -18.29 7.19 10.94
CA LYS A 14 -18.96 6.67 9.74
C LYS A 14 -19.17 7.78 8.68
N GLY A 15 -18.60 7.59 7.49
CA GLY A 15 -18.70 8.53 6.38
C GLY A 15 -17.59 9.60 6.34
N ALA A 16 -16.64 9.57 7.27
CA ALA A 16 -15.38 10.25 7.10
C ALA A 16 -14.47 9.42 6.15
N TRP A 17 -13.73 10.15 5.33
CA TRP A 17 -13.01 9.59 4.16
C TRP A 17 -11.49 9.73 4.31
N ARG A 18 -11.03 10.37 5.38
CA ARG A 18 -9.65 10.85 5.49
C ARG A 18 -8.69 9.71 5.79
N ASP A 19 -9.12 8.73 6.58
CA ASP A 19 -8.33 7.54 6.85
C ASP A 19 -8.24 6.63 5.60
N ASN A 20 -9.30 6.60 4.77
CA ASN A 20 -9.37 5.73 3.60
C ASN A 20 -8.71 6.31 2.33
N VAL A 21 -8.52 7.64 2.22
CA VAL A 21 -8.05 8.29 0.98
C VAL A 21 -6.74 7.71 0.45
N PHE A 22 -5.83 7.30 1.34
CA PHE A 22 -4.55 6.73 0.96
C PHE A 22 -4.72 5.34 0.33
N VAL A 23 -5.57 4.51 0.95
CA VAL A 23 -5.88 3.15 0.48
C VAL A 23 -6.64 3.22 -0.84
N GLU A 24 -7.60 4.14 -1.00
CA GLU A 24 -8.31 4.34 -2.27
C GLU A 24 -7.36 4.75 -3.40
N ARG A 25 -6.41 5.65 -3.14
CA ARG A 25 -5.43 6.07 -4.13
C ARG A 25 -4.53 4.91 -4.56
N LEU A 26 -4.09 4.09 -3.61
CA LEU A 26 -3.34 2.86 -3.90
C LEU A 26 -4.16 1.93 -4.81
N TRP A 27 -5.41 1.66 -4.45
CA TRP A 27 -6.28 0.79 -5.25
C TRP A 27 -6.58 1.35 -6.63
N LYS A 28 -6.65 2.66 -6.79
CA LYS A 28 -6.75 3.28 -8.12
C LYS A 28 -5.52 2.93 -8.97
N SER A 29 -4.30 3.09 -8.44
CA SER A 29 -3.08 2.72 -9.17
C SER A 29 -3.06 1.24 -9.53
N VAL A 30 -3.35 0.34 -8.58
CA VAL A 30 -3.42 -1.11 -8.84
C VAL A 30 -4.42 -1.43 -9.95
N LYS A 31 -5.63 -0.87 -9.89
CA LYS A 31 -6.65 -1.15 -10.91
C LYS A 31 -6.22 -0.71 -12.30
N TYR A 32 -5.75 0.52 -12.43
CA TYR A 32 -5.42 1.10 -13.74
C TYR A 32 -4.13 0.55 -14.35
N GLU A 33 -3.14 0.24 -13.53
CA GLU A 33 -1.81 -0.13 -14.01
C GLU A 33 -1.61 -1.66 -14.09
N GLU A 34 -2.42 -2.44 -13.37
CA GLU A 34 -2.27 -3.90 -13.27
C GLU A 34 -3.54 -4.64 -13.72
N VAL A 35 -4.68 -4.36 -13.08
CA VAL A 35 -5.90 -5.18 -13.26
C VAL A 35 -6.59 -4.93 -14.60
N TYR A 36 -6.78 -3.68 -14.99
CA TYR A 36 -7.53 -3.34 -16.21
C TYR A 36 -6.77 -3.63 -17.50
N LEU A 37 -5.46 -3.82 -17.43
CA LEU A 37 -4.60 -4.09 -18.58
C LEU A 37 -4.40 -5.59 -18.84
N ARG A 38 -4.90 -6.46 -17.95
CA ARG A 38 -4.58 -7.89 -17.96
C ARG A 38 -5.84 -8.74 -17.95
N VAL A 39 -5.77 -9.83 -18.70
CA VAL A 39 -6.72 -10.93 -18.59
C VAL A 39 -6.04 -12.03 -17.80
N TYR A 40 -6.66 -12.45 -16.71
CA TYR A 40 -6.15 -13.52 -15.87
C TYR A 40 -6.87 -14.83 -16.19
N GLU A 41 -6.10 -15.88 -16.41
CA GLU A 41 -6.62 -17.23 -16.66
C GLU A 41 -7.14 -17.90 -15.37
N THR A 42 -6.53 -17.58 -14.23
CA THR A 42 -6.91 -18.14 -12.91
C THR A 42 -6.75 -17.11 -11.80
N ILE A 43 -7.46 -17.31 -10.69
CA ILE A 43 -7.32 -16.48 -9.48
C ILE A 43 -5.89 -16.55 -8.92
N SER A 44 -5.24 -17.72 -8.97
CA SER A 44 -3.84 -17.86 -8.54
C SER A 44 -2.90 -17.00 -9.38
N HIS A 45 -3.14 -16.92 -10.69
CA HIS A 45 -2.38 -16.05 -11.58
C HIS A 45 -2.61 -14.56 -11.24
N GLU A 46 -3.87 -14.15 -11.03
CA GLU A 46 -4.21 -12.79 -10.60
C GLU A 46 -3.50 -12.42 -9.29
N ARG A 47 -3.57 -13.27 -8.26
CA ARG A 47 -2.91 -13.03 -6.96
C ARG A 47 -1.40 -12.86 -7.11
N ALA A 48 -0.76 -13.73 -7.89
CA ALA A 48 0.67 -13.63 -8.14
C ALA A 48 1.02 -12.34 -8.91
N SER A 49 0.17 -11.93 -9.85
CA SER A 49 0.37 -10.72 -10.65
C SER A 49 0.24 -9.44 -9.81
N ILE A 50 -0.81 -9.36 -8.98
CA ILE A 50 -0.99 -8.27 -8.02
C ILE A 50 0.17 -8.23 -7.02
N GLY A 51 0.63 -9.39 -6.52
CA GLY A 51 1.80 -9.46 -5.63
C GLY A 51 3.04 -8.84 -6.27
N ARG A 52 3.38 -9.25 -7.50
CA ARG A 52 4.51 -8.67 -8.25
C ARG A 52 4.37 -7.17 -8.48
N TYR A 53 3.15 -6.69 -8.74
CA TYR A 53 2.89 -5.26 -8.90
C TYR A 53 3.14 -4.50 -7.60
N LEU A 54 2.70 -5.03 -6.46
CA LEU A 54 2.94 -4.40 -5.15
C LEU A 54 4.43 -4.38 -4.79
N ASP A 55 5.17 -5.46 -5.07
CA ASP A 55 6.62 -5.50 -4.90
C ASP A 55 7.33 -4.44 -5.76
N PHE A 56 6.86 -4.24 -7.00
CA PHE A 56 7.34 -3.16 -7.86
C PHE A 56 6.97 -1.78 -7.30
N TYR A 57 5.72 -1.57 -6.90
CA TYR A 57 5.21 -0.30 -6.40
C TYR A 57 5.98 0.17 -5.16
N ASN A 58 6.23 -0.74 -4.21
CA ASN A 58 6.88 -0.42 -2.95
C ASN A 58 8.41 -0.30 -3.06
N GLY A 59 9.03 -1.20 -3.82
CA GLY A 59 10.49 -1.35 -3.83
C GLY A 59 11.21 -0.64 -4.97
N ARG A 60 10.53 -0.35 -6.09
CA ARG A 60 11.18 0.12 -7.33
C ARG A 60 10.57 1.38 -7.94
N ARG A 61 9.28 1.65 -7.71
CA ARG A 61 8.63 2.84 -8.27
C ARG A 61 9.10 4.09 -7.55
N SER A 62 9.79 4.99 -8.26
CA SER A 62 10.10 6.33 -7.77
C SER A 62 8.83 7.15 -7.66
N ASP A 63 8.54 7.72 -6.48
CA ASP A 63 7.41 8.62 -6.28
C ASP A 63 7.90 10.07 -6.17
N SER A 64 7.41 10.95 -7.04
CA SER A 64 7.76 12.37 -7.03
C SER A 64 7.31 13.07 -5.75
N ARG A 65 6.21 12.61 -5.11
CA ARG A 65 5.76 13.11 -3.80
C ARG A 65 6.71 12.73 -2.68
N LEU A 66 7.49 11.67 -2.87
CA LEU A 66 8.52 11.20 -1.92
C LEU A 66 9.91 11.69 -2.30
N GLY A 67 10.02 12.71 -3.15
CA GLY A 67 11.31 13.25 -3.60
C GLY A 67 12.11 12.25 -4.44
N GLY A 68 11.43 11.40 -5.21
CA GLY A 68 12.04 10.37 -6.06
C GLY A 68 12.38 9.08 -5.33
N LYS A 69 12.11 8.99 -4.02
CA LYS A 69 12.28 7.76 -3.23
C LYS A 69 11.10 6.81 -3.42
N THR A 70 11.32 5.54 -3.09
CA THR A 70 10.27 4.51 -3.07
C THR A 70 9.60 4.45 -1.69
N PRO A 71 8.36 3.94 -1.58
CA PRO A 71 7.72 3.70 -0.30
C PRO A 71 8.59 2.90 0.69
N ASP A 72 9.27 1.85 0.21
CA ASP A 72 10.16 1.05 1.06
C ASP A 72 11.34 1.88 1.60
N GLN A 73 11.93 2.74 0.78
CA GLN A 73 12.99 3.63 1.22
C GLN A 73 12.51 4.64 2.27
N ILE A 74 11.27 5.10 2.19
CA ILE A 74 10.72 6.02 3.20
C ILE A 74 10.39 5.27 4.49
N TYR A 75 9.79 4.08 4.42
CA TYR A 75 9.30 3.39 5.60
C TYR A 75 10.40 2.58 6.32
N PHE A 76 11.28 1.91 5.58
CA PHE A 76 12.31 1.03 6.14
C PHE A 76 13.69 1.68 6.30
N ASN A 77 14.01 2.74 5.54
CA ASN A 77 15.26 3.51 5.76
C ASN A 77 15.05 4.77 6.63
N GLN A 78 13.91 4.89 7.30
CA GLN A 78 13.82 5.83 8.42
C GLN A 78 14.71 5.31 9.54
N PRO A 79 15.62 6.12 10.14
CA PRO A 79 16.12 5.77 11.46
C PRO A 79 14.86 5.59 12.31
N LEU A 80 14.70 4.37 12.87
CA LEU A 80 13.69 4.09 13.88
C LEU A 80 13.58 5.35 14.73
N LEU A 81 12.37 5.93 14.81
CA LEU A 81 12.08 6.96 15.81
C LEU A 81 12.77 6.50 17.09
N ALA A 82 13.88 7.17 17.42
CA ALA A 82 14.54 6.99 18.69
C ALA A 82 13.44 7.26 19.70
N ALA A 83 13.18 6.26 20.54
CA ALA A 83 12.14 6.27 21.53
C ALA A 83 12.00 7.66 22.17
N ALA A 84 10.80 8.23 22.08
CA ALA A 84 10.37 9.40 22.84
C ALA A 84 8.90 9.21 23.22
#